data_AF-T0JWY7-F1
#
_entry.id   AF-T0JWY7-F1
#
_cell.length_a   1.000
_cell.length_b   1.000
_cell.length_c   1.000
_cell.angle_alpha   90.00
_cell.angle_beta   90.00
_cell.angle_gamma   90.00
#
_symmetry.space_group_name_H-M   'P 1'
#
loop_
_entity.id
_entity.type
_entity.pdbx_description
1 polymer ?
#
loop_
_entity_poly.entity_id
_entity_poly.type
_entity_poly.pdbx_seq_one_letter_code
_entity_poly.pdbx_strand_id
1 'polypeptide(L)'
;MLFFRGKLEEGVYDSLEEFHHDVAQAYKKAIRAFYDAGCRYLQLDDTAWAVFFSEKGHEQIKAFGREEDELRESFAKTINEAVADRPEDLLKVVTKQQQKLFSPA
;
A
#
# COMPACT_ATOMS: atom_id res chain seq x y z
N MET A 1 -13.29 4.61 3.00
CA MET A 1 -11.93 4.23 2.56
C MET A 1 -12.06 3.09 1.58
N LEU A 2 -11.33 3.14 0.44
CA LEU A 2 -11.52 2.19 -0.67
C LEU A 2 -11.35 0.73 -0.24
N PHE A 3 -10.40 0.46 0.65
CA PHE A 3 -10.16 -0.87 1.23
C PHE A 3 -11.43 -1.48 1.85
N PHE A 4 -12.19 -0.71 2.64
CA PHE A 4 -13.45 -1.15 3.28
C PHE A 4 -14.69 -0.96 2.41
N ARG A 5 -14.54 -0.58 1.15
CA ARG A 5 -15.65 -0.41 0.19
C ARG A 5 -15.75 -1.57 -0.81
N GLY A 6 -14.73 -2.43 -0.90
CA GLY A 6 -14.72 -3.62 -1.74
C GLY A 6 -15.25 -4.85 -1.00
N LYS A 7 -15.62 -5.88 -1.78
CA LYS A 7 -15.77 -7.25 -1.28
C LYS A 7 -14.53 -8.03 -1.65
N LEU A 8 -13.98 -8.78 -0.69
CA LEU A 8 -12.93 -9.75 -0.99
C LEU A 8 -13.63 -11.03 -1.45
N GLU A 9 -13.31 -11.49 -2.66
CA GLU A 9 -13.73 -12.80 -3.14
C GLU A 9 -12.93 -13.87 -2.39
N GLU A 10 -13.63 -14.82 -1.76
CA GLU A 10 -13.02 -15.89 -0.97
C GLU A 10 -12.55 -17.03 -1.89
N GLY A 11 -11.51 -17.76 -1.47
CA GLY A 11 -11.02 -18.96 -2.17
C GLY A 11 -10.12 -18.71 -3.39
N VAL A 12 -9.77 -17.45 -3.69
CA VAL A 12 -8.76 -17.11 -4.72
C VAL A 12 -7.34 -17.15 -4.15
N TYR A 13 -7.17 -16.71 -2.90
CA TYR A 13 -5.90 -16.72 -2.17
C TYR A 13 -6.06 -17.50 -0.87
N ASP A 14 -5.00 -18.23 -0.48
CA ASP A 14 -4.99 -19.00 0.76
C ASP A 14 -4.76 -18.09 1.98
N SER A 15 -4.17 -16.91 1.76
CA SER A 15 -3.95 -15.91 2.80
C SER A 15 -4.00 -14.49 2.25
N LEU A 16 -4.28 -13.53 3.15
CA LEU A 16 -4.19 -12.12 2.79
C LEU A 16 -2.73 -11.68 2.53
N GLU A 17 -1.75 -12.37 3.10
CA GLU A 17 -0.34 -12.11 2.80
C GLU A 17 -0.02 -12.40 1.34
N GLU A 18 -0.50 -13.53 0.80
CA GLU A 18 -0.35 -13.89 -0.61
C GLU A 18 -1.02 -12.87 -1.52
N PHE A 19 -2.24 -12.44 -1.17
CA PHE A 19 -2.93 -11.37 -1.89
C PHE A 19 -2.11 -10.06 -1.92
N HIS A 20 -1.59 -9.62 -0.77
CA HIS A 20 -0.78 -8.40 -0.71
C HIS A 20 0.53 -8.53 -1.47
N HIS A 21 1.16 -9.70 -1.44
CA HIS A 21 2.36 -10.00 -2.23
C HIS A 21 2.06 -9.84 -3.73
N ASP A 22 1.00 -10.45 -4.24
CA ASP A 22 0.65 -10.36 -5.66
C ASP A 22 0.26 -8.94 -6.08
N VAL A 23 -0.43 -8.19 -5.21
CA VAL A 23 -0.68 -6.75 -5.42
C VAL A 23 0.63 -5.99 -5.52
N ALA A 24 1.60 -6.24 -4.62
CA ALA A 24 2.91 -5.60 -4.68
C ALA A 24 3.65 -5.94 -5.99
N GLN A 25 3.63 -7.20 -6.42
CA GLN A 25 4.24 -7.62 -7.69
C GLN A 25 3.56 -6.98 -8.90
N ALA A 26 2.24 -6.84 -8.89
CA ALA A 26 1.50 -6.15 -9.95
C ALA A 26 1.91 -4.68 -10.06
N TYR A 27 2.00 -3.98 -8.92
CA TYR A 27 2.45 -2.58 -8.90
C TYR A 27 3.92 -2.45 -9.30
N LYS A 28 4.79 -3.38 -8.90
CA LYS A 28 6.20 -3.42 -9.33
C LYS A 28 6.30 -3.50 -10.86
N LYS A 29 5.52 -4.38 -11.49
CA LYS A 29 5.42 -4.48 -12.96
C LYS A 29 4.89 -3.18 -13.58
N ALA A 30 3.86 -2.57 -12.99
CA ALA A 30 3.31 -1.31 -13.49
C ALA A 30 4.32 -0.15 -13.41
N ILE A 31 5.03 -0.02 -12.28
CA ILE A 31 6.10 0.97 -12.09
C ILE A 31 7.18 0.79 -13.16
N ARG A 32 7.59 -0.46 -13.42
CA ARG A 32 8.56 -0.76 -14.48
C ARG A 32 8.03 -0.39 -15.86
N ALA A 33 6.79 -0.71 -16.17
CA ALA A 33 6.17 -0.36 -17.46
C ALA A 33 6.12 1.17 -17.67
N PHE A 34 5.77 1.95 -16.65
CA PHE A 34 5.82 3.41 -16.72
C PHE A 34 7.26 3.90 -16.96
N TYR A 35 8.23 3.33 -16.27
CA TYR A 35 9.64 3.68 -16.45
C TYR A 35 10.13 3.40 -17.87
N ASP A 36 9.80 2.21 -18.41
CA ASP A 36 10.16 1.80 -19.77
C ASP A 36 9.49 2.69 -20.83
N ALA A 37 8.31 3.26 -20.52
CA ALA A 37 7.65 4.28 -21.33
C ALA A 37 8.24 5.70 -21.19
N GLY A 38 9.34 5.87 -20.44
CA GLY A 38 10.04 7.15 -20.27
C GLY A 38 9.61 7.96 -19.04
N CYS A 39 8.75 7.42 -18.18
CA CYS A 39 8.42 8.08 -16.92
C CYS A 39 9.66 8.12 -16.00
N ARG A 40 9.97 9.30 -15.46
CA ARG A 40 11.04 9.52 -14.46
C ARG A 40 10.53 10.16 -13.18
N TYR A 41 9.23 10.44 -13.11
CA TYR A 41 8.56 10.95 -11.92
C TYR A 41 7.22 10.23 -11.76
N LEU A 42 7.11 9.39 -10.74
CA LEU A 42 5.89 8.62 -10.46
C LEU A 42 5.43 8.84 -9.03
N GLN A 43 4.18 9.26 -8.87
CA GLN A 43 3.52 9.41 -7.58
C GLN A 43 2.50 8.30 -7.40
N LEU A 44 2.57 7.61 -6.25
CA LEU A 44 1.54 6.68 -5.83
C LEU A 44 0.62 7.40 -4.86
N ASP A 45 -0.66 7.53 -5.22
CA ASP A 45 -1.67 8.08 -4.33
C ASP A 45 -2.14 6.99 -3.37
N ASP A 46 -1.89 7.20 -2.08
CA ASP A 46 -2.30 6.30 -1.01
C ASP A 46 -3.13 7.08 0.01
N THR A 47 -4.45 6.96 -0.13
CA THR A 47 -5.41 7.55 0.80
C THR A 47 -5.77 6.58 1.93
N ALA A 48 -5.26 5.33 1.92
CA ALA A 48 -5.65 4.25 2.82
C ALA A 48 -5.17 4.45 4.27
N TRP A 49 -4.27 5.39 4.52
CA TRP A 49 -3.79 5.72 5.87
C TRP A 49 -4.79 6.51 6.72
N ALA A 50 -5.70 7.25 6.08
CA ALA A 50 -6.67 8.08 6.79
C ALA A 50 -7.57 7.30 7.78
N VAL A 51 -7.66 5.97 7.64
CA VAL A 51 -8.51 5.11 8.48
C VAL A 51 -7.98 5.07 9.91
N PHE A 52 -6.66 5.18 10.09
CA PHE A 52 -6.00 5.05 11.38
C PHE A 52 -6.10 6.31 12.26
N PHE A 53 -6.75 7.37 11.77
CA PHE A 53 -6.79 8.68 12.43
C PHE A 53 -8.21 9.12 12.80
N SER A 54 -9.20 8.23 12.76
CA SER A 54 -10.59 8.56 13.09
C SER A 54 -11.28 7.44 13.83
N GLU A 55 -12.12 7.75 14.82
CA GLU A 55 -12.92 6.77 15.58
C GLU A 55 -13.69 5.82 14.65
N LYS A 56 -14.37 6.38 13.65
CA LYS A 56 -15.07 5.61 12.62
C LYS A 56 -14.14 4.63 11.88
N GLY A 57 -12.90 5.03 11.60
CA GLY A 57 -11.93 4.16 10.95
C GLY A 57 -11.48 3.01 11.86
N HIS A 58 -11.24 3.29 13.14
CA HIS A 58 -10.95 2.26 14.15
C HIS A 58 -12.10 1.25 14.28
N GLU A 59 -13.34 1.71 14.30
CA GLU A 59 -14.53 0.85 14.28
C GLU A 59 -14.60 -0.02 13.02
N GLN A 60 -14.26 0.53 11.86
CA GLN A 60 -14.23 -0.24 10.60
C GLN A 60 -13.17 -1.34 10.61
N ILE A 61 -11.98 -1.05 11.14
CA ILE A 61 -10.90 -2.05 11.26
C ILE A 61 -11.34 -3.21 12.16
N LYS A 62 -11.92 -2.89 13.33
CA LYS A 62 -12.46 -3.89 14.26
C LYS A 62 -13.58 -4.71 13.65
N ALA A 63 -14.53 -4.07 12.95
CA ALA A 63 -15.62 -4.75 12.26
C ALA A 63 -15.12 -5.67 11.14
N PHE A 64 -13.98 -5.36 10.55
CA PHE A 64 -13.29 -6.19 9.56
C PHE A 64 -12.51 -7.36 10.21
N GLY A 65 -12.49 -7.46 11.54
CA GLY A 65 -11.86 -8.56 12.28
C GLY A 65 -10.33 -8.49 12.29
N ARG A 66 -9.75 -7.29 12.25
CA ARG A 66 -8.31 -7.08 12.20
C ARG A 66 -7.84 -6.14 13.28
N GLU A 67 -6.57 -6.30 13.67
CA GLU A 67 -5.88 -5.36 14.54
C GLU A 67 -5.24 -4.22 13.73
N GLU A 68 -5.18 -3.04 14.35
CA GLU A 68 -4.71 -1.84 13.67
C GLU A 68 -3.24 -1.90 13.28
N ASP A 69 -2.40 -2.39 14.19
CA ASP A 69 -0.96 -2.46 13.97
C ASP A 69 -0.61 -3.47 12.87
N GLU A 70 -1.28 -4.64 12.85
CA GLU A 70 -1.14 -5.62 11.76
C GLU A 70 -1.51 -5.01 10.40
N LEU A 71 -2.59 -4.21 10.34
CA LEU A 71 -3.03 -3.59 9.10
C LEU A 71 -2.06 -2.51 8.63
N ARG A 72 -1.52 -1.70 9.55
CA ARG A 72 -0.48 -0.70 9.25
C ARG A 72 0.78 -1.35 8.72
N GLU A 73 1.27 -2.40 9.37
CA GLU A 73 2.44 -3.16 8.94
C GLU A 73 2.21 -3.75 7.55
N SER A 74 1.04 -4.35 7.32
CA SER A 74 0.69 -4.94 6.03
C SER A 74 0.66 -3.90 4.91
N PHE A 75 0.09 -2.71 5.16
CA PHE A 75 0.07 -1.63 4.17
C PHE A 75 1.48 -1.11 3.86
N ALA A 76 2.29 -0.89 4.90
CA ALA A 76 3.68 -0.47 4.74
C ALA A 76 4.51 -1.51 3.97
N LYS A 77 4.40 -2.79 4.32
CA LYS A 77 5.09 -3.90 3.65
C LYS A 77 4.73 -3.95 2.17
N THR A 78 3.43 -3.89 1.84
CA THR A 78 2.95 -3.92 0.45
C THR A 78 3.54 -2.79 -0.39
N ILE A 79 3.51 -1.55 0.12
CA ILE A 79 4.07 -0.39 -0.59
C ILE A 79 5.59 -0.49 -0.73
N ASN A 80 6.30 -0.92 0.31
CA ASN A 80 7.76 -1.08 0.30
C ASN A 80 8.20 -2.18 -0.67
N GLU A 81 7.45 -3.27 -0.74
CA GLU A 81 7.74 -4.36 -1.67
C GLU A 81 7.49 -3.96 -3.13
N ALA A 82 6.38 -3.26 -3.39
CA ALA A 82 6.02 -2.80 -4.74
C ALA A 82 7.11 -1.93 -5.38
N VAL A 83 7.94 -1.30 -4.56
CA VAL A 83 8.84 -0.21 -4.97
C VAL A 83 10.31 -0.48 -4.68
N ALA A 84 10.63 -1.68 -4.19
CA ALA A 84 11.97 -2.10 -3.78
C ALA A 84 12.97 -2.07 -4.96
N ASP A 85 12.55 -2.54 -6.13
CA ASP A 85 13.41 -2.70 -7.32
C ASP A 85 13.23 -1.57 -8.35
N ARG A 86 12.81 -0.39 -7.90
CA ARG A 86 12.65 0.74 -8.81
C ARG A 86 14.02 1.23 -9.30
N PRO A 87 14.16 1.68 -10.56
CA PRO A 87 15.39 2.29 -11.06
C PRO A 87 15.80 3.51 -10.24
N GLU A 88 17.10 3.72 -10.05
CA GLU A 88 17.65 4.80 -9.21
C GLU A 88 17.28 6.21 -9.71
N ASP A 89 17.13 6.38 -11.04
CA ASP A 89 16.76 7.64 -11.67
C ASP A 89 15.23 7.88 -11.73
N LEU A 90 14.41 6.96 -11.21
CA LEU A 90 12.97 7.18 -11.03
C LEU A 90 12.72 7.96 -9.74
N LEU A 91 12.53 9.27 -9.86
CA LEU A 91 12.15 10.13 -8.74
C LEU A 91 10.75 9.71 -8.26
N LYS A 92 10.71 9.22 -7.04
CA LYS A 92 9.50 8.72 -6.41
C LYS A 92 8.98 9.73 -5.40
N VAL A 93 7.69 10.04 -5.49
CA VAL A 93 6.95 10.57 -4.34
C VAL A 93 5.99 9.49 -3.87
N VAL A 94 6.41 8.73 -2.85
CA VAL A 94 5.45 8.13 -1.92
C VAL A 94 4.92 9.30 -1.11
N THR A 95 3.60 9.34 -0.93
CA THR A 95 2.87 10.45 -0.34
C THR A 95 3.57 11.08 0.88
N LYS A 96 3.40 12.40 1.04
CA LYS A 96 3.91 13.23 2.16
C LYS A 96 3.66 12.65 3.57
N GLN A 97 2.73 11.72 3.74
CA GLN A 97 2.41 11.14 5.05
C GLN A 97 3.44 10.10 5.51
N GLN A 98 3.98 9.26 4.62
CA GLN A 98 4.96 8.24 5.02
C GLN A 98 6.34 8.85 5.33
N GLN A 99 6.76 9.90 4.62
CA GLN A 99 8.03 10.58 4.90
C GLN A 99 8.11 11.13 6.34
N LYS A 100 6.99 11.57 6.92
CA LYS A 100 6.96 12.05 8.31
C LYS A 100 6.97 10.93 9.36
N LEU A 101 6.48 9.74 9.02
CA LEU A 101 6.37 8.60 9.94
C LEU A 101 7.65 7.75 10.00
N PHE A 102 8.47 7.77 8.95
CA PHE A 102 9.69 6.97 8.83
C PHE A 102 10.98 7.79 8.74
N SER A 103 10.93 9.11 8.95
CA SER A 103 12.14 9.89 9.22
C SER A 103 12.60 9.62 10.66
N PRO A 104 13.86 9.18 10.88
CA PRO A 104 14.43 9.21 12.22
C PRO A 104 14.47 10.67 12.71
N ALA A 105 14.15 10.86 13.99
CA ALA A 105 14.32 12.13 14.68
C ALA A 105 15.81 12.54 14.74
#